data_AF-A0A527ZRS0-F1
#
_entry.id   AF-A0A527ZRS0-F1
#
_cell.length_a   1.000
_cell.length_b   1.000
_cell.length_c   1.000
_cell.angle_alpha   90.00
_cell.angle_beta   90.00
_cell.angle_gamma   90.00
#
_symmetry.space_group_name_H-M   'P 1'
#
loop_
_entity.id
_entity.type
_entity.pdbx_description
1 polymer ?
#
loop_
_entity_poly.entity_id
_entity_poly.type
_entity_poly.pdbx_seq_one_letter_code
_entity_poly.pdbx_strand_id
1 'polypeptide(L)'
;FRGQQEATRQAVLAQMSADKARSAEKEALEARDQALRNQSLSLAFLSQQTAVSGNTEAAILLALEALPTGTSAHRRPYLFEAEAALYKALLAHRQTRIFPQDAGVTHAAFNRTGDRIVTSSYDKTARIWDVPNGTETAVLKGHQGAVERAEFSPDGSRVITVARDGTARIWNATSGEQLFVLQPVGNFPTAIFSPNGNRVLTAGENSDASLWDAQTGRKVLSVDGRGNCLAGFSPDGRSFATARGDYHAVLIWNAEDGKLNRTLQVRTWPYSVAFSPDGSRILINSRGPISYPFL
;
A
#
# COMPACT_ATOMS: atom_id res chain seq x y z
N PHE A 1 43.79 41.95 -60.31
CA PHE A 1 42.70 41.15 -60.90
C PHE A 1 42.83 39.64 -60.67
N ARG A 2 43.98 38.98 -60.92
CA ARG A 2 44.13 37.52 -60.67
C ARG A 2 43.91 37.08 -59.21
N GLY A 3 44.49 37.78 -58.22
CA GLY A 3 44.34 37.40 -56.80
C GLY A 3 42.92 37.51 -56.24
N GLN A 4 42.08 38.41 -56.76
CA GLN A 4 40.67 38.52 -56.37
C GLN A 4 39.82 37.37 -56.93
N GLN A 5 40.12 36.91 -58.15
CA GLN A 5 39.48 35.74 -58.76
C GLN A 5 39.89 34.43 -58.08
N GLU A 6 41.15 34.31 -57.64
CA GLU A 6 41.61 33.15 -56.86
C GLU A 6 40.99 33.11 -55.47
N ALA A 7 40.89 34.25 -54.77
CA ALA A 7 40.24 34.32 -53.46
C ALA A 7 38.74 33.97 -53.52
N THR A 8 38.01 34.44 -54.55
CA THR A 8 36.60 34.06 -54.75
C THR A 8 36.45 32.58 -55.09
N ARG A 9 37.35 32.03 -55.92
CA ARG A 9 37.36 30.60 -56.22
C ARG A 9 37.62 29.74 -54.97
N GLN A 10 38.55 30.15 -54.11
CA GLN A 10 38.81 29.47 -52.84
C GLN A 10 37.63 29.57 -51.87
N ALA A 11 36.96 30.72 -51.76
CA ALA A 11 35.79 30.89 -50.93
C ALA A 11 34.62 29.98 -51.36
N VAL A 12 34.37 29.85 -52.67
CA VAL A 12 33.35 28.94 -53.20
C VAL A 12 33.68 27.48 -52.90
N LEU A 13 34.95 27.07 -53.05
CA LEU A 13 35.39 25.71 -52.73
C LEU A 13 35.26 25.40 -51.23
N ALA A 14 35.56 26.36 -50.35
CA ALA A 14 35.39 26.23 -48.91
C ALA A 14 33.90 26.15 -48.50
N GLN A 15 33.03 26.89 -49.18
CA GLN A 15 31.58 26.80 -48.97
C GLN A 15 31.04 25.43 -49.39
N MET A 16 31.44 24.94 -50.57
CA MET A 16 31.06 23.61 -51.06
C MET A 16 31.53 22.49 -50.14
N SER A 17 32.74 22.59 -49.57
CA SER A 17 33.24 21.59 -48.61
C SER A 17 32.49 21.65 -47.28
N ALA A 18 32.15 22.84 -46.80
CA ALA A 18 31.33 23.03 -45.60
C ALA A 18 29.89 22.53 -45.77
N ASP A 19 29.29 22.71 -46.95
CA ASP A 19 27.95 22.20 -47.25
C ASP A 19 27.97 20.67 -47.38
N LYS A 20 29.01 20.09 -47.99
CA LYS A 20 29.20 18.64 -48.05
C LYS A 20 29.41 18.03 -46.66
N ALA A 21 30.18 18.70 -45.80
CA ALA A 21 30.38 18.28 -44.40
C ALA A 21 29.07 18.31 -43.61
N ARG A 22 28.25 19.36 -43.75
CA ARG A 22 26.92 19.44 -43.13
C ARG A 22 25.95 18.37 -43.63
N SER A 23 25.97 18.04 -44.92
CA SER A 23 25.18 16.93 -45.47
C SER A 23 25.60 15.59 -44.86
N ALA A 24 26.90 15.33 -44.82
CA ALA A 24 27.44 14.09 -44.25
C ALA A 24 27.15 13.97 -42.73
N GLU A 25 27.21 15.08 -41.99
CA GLU A 25 26.85 15.10 -40.56
C GLU A 25 25.36 14.79 -40.36
N LYS A 26 24.49 15.35 -41.20
CA LYS A 26 23.05 15.06 -41.16
C LYS A 26 22.75 13.60 -41.48
N GLU A 27 23.37 13.05 -42.52
CA GLU A 27 23.25 11.63 -42.88
C GLU A 27 23.73 10.71 -41.76
N ALA A 28 24.85 11.05 -41.11
CA ALA A 28 25.37 10.30 -39.96
C ALA A 28 24.40 10.34 -38.76
N LEU A 29 23.75 11.49 -38.52
CA LEU A 29 22.76 11.66 -37.47
C LEU A 29 21.51 10.80 -37.74
N GLU A 30 20.99 10.84 -38.96
CA GLU A 30 19.85 10.02 -39.39
C GLU A 30 20.15 8.53 -39.29
N ALA A 31 21.32 8.08 -39.75
CA ALA A 31 21.75 6.69 -39.66
C ALA A 31 21.88 6.23 -38.19
N ARG A 32 22.41 7.10 -37.31
CA ARG A 32 22.51 6.82 -35.88
C ARG A 32 21.13 6.71 -35.24
N ASP A 33 20.22 7.64 -35.53
CA ASP A 33 18.88 7.66 -34.95
C ASP A 33 18.08 6.43 -35.42
N GLN A 34 18.25 6.02 -36.68
CA GLN A 34 17.70 4.76 -37.21
C GLN A 34 18.25 3.54 -36.47
N ALA A 35 19.56 3.48 -36.22
CA ALA A 35 20.18 2.40 -35.49
C ALA A 35 19.64 2.29 -34.05
N LEU A 36 19.46 3.41 -33.36
CA LEU A 36 18.88 3.46 -32.01
C LEU A 36 17.43 2.99 -31.98
N ARG A 37 16.62 3.36 -32.99
CA ARG A 37 15.25 2.84 -33.16
C ARG A 37 15.25 1.33 -33.34
N ASN A 38 16.05 0.83 -34.27
CA ASN A 38 16.13 -0.61 -34.56
C ASN A 38 16.54 -1.42 -33.32
N GLN A 39 17.48 -0.90 -32.54
CA GLN A 39 17.93 -1.55 -31.32
C GLN A 39 16.84 -1.52 -30.22
N SER A 40 16.08 -0.43 -30.07
CA SER A 40 14.92 -0.38 -29.15
C SER A 40 13.83 -1.38 -29.54
N LEU A 41 13.50 -1.47 -30.83
CA LEU A 41 12.55 -2.45 -31.36
C LEU A 41 13.02 -3.90 -31.13
N SER A 42 14.30 -4.18 -31.35
CA SER A 42 14.88 -5.51 -31.12
C SER A 42 14.79 -5.91 -29.65
N LEU A 43 15.10 -5.00 -28.72
CA LEU A 43 14.99 -5.25 -27.28
C LEU A 43 13.55 -5.46 -26.83
N ALA A 44 12.61 -4.65 -27.35
CA ALA A 44 11.18 -4.81 -27.07
C ALA A 44 10.66 -6.17 -27.57
N PHE A 45 11.12 -6.62 -28.74
CA PHE A 45 10.80 -7.94 -29.28
C PHE A 45 11.38 -9.07 -28.41
N LEU A 46 12.66 -8.98 -28.04
CA LEU A 46 13.31 -9.95 -27.16
C LEU A 46 12.63 -10.04 -25.80
N SER A 47 12.26 -8.89 -25.21
CA SER A 47 11.48 -8.84 -23.97
C SER A 47 10.22 -9.68 -24.08
N GLN A 48 9.41 -9.48 -25.13
CA GLN A 48 8.18 -10.25 -25.34
C GLN A 48 8.47 -11.76 -25.45
N GLN A 49 9.51 -12.14 -26.19
CA GLN A 49 9.89 -13.55 -26.33
C GLN A 49 10.31 -14.17 -24.99
N THR A 50 11.09 -13.43 -24.18
CA THR A 50 11.52 -13.88 -22.84
C THR A 50 10.38 -13.94 -21.83
N ALA A 51 9.38 -13.04 -21.94
CA ALA A 51 8.19 -13.11 -21.09
C ALA A 51 7.37 -14.37 -21.40
N VAL A 52 7.20 -14.68 -22.69
CA VAL A 52 6.51 -15.89 -23.15
C VAL A 52 7.24 -17.17 -22.72
N SER A 53 8.57 -17.16 -22.64
CA SER A 53 9.34 -18.29 -22.14
C SER A 53 9.35 -18.43 -20.61
N GLY A 54 8.68 -17.53 -19.89
CA GLY A 54 8.52 -17.56 -18.43
C GLY A 54 9.61 -16.85 -17.63
N ASN A 55 10.67 -16.35 -18.28
CA ASN A 55 11.68 -15.53 -17.62
C ASN A 55 11.27 -14.06 -17.61
N THR A 56 10.29 -13.76 -16.76
CA THR A 56 9.63 -12.45 -16.71
C THR A 56 10.54 -11.34 -16.17
N GLU A 57 11.51 -11.66 -15.31
CA GLU A 57 12.52 -10.69 -14.84
C GLU A 57 13.45 -10.25 -15.98
N ALA A 58 14.00 -11.19 -16.75
CA ALA A 58 14.79 -10.85 -17.93
C ALA A 58 13.97 -10.04 -18.94
N ALA A 59 12.69 -10.38 -19.11
CA ALA A 59 11.78 -9.63 -19.95
C ALA A 59 11.60 -8.18 -19.50
N ILE A 60 11.45 -7.94 -18.19
CA ILE A 60 11.32 -6.58 -17.63
C ILE A 60 12.61 -5.80 -17.89
N LEU A 61 13.78 -6.39 -17.62
CA LEU A 61 15.07 -5.73 -17.83
C LEU A 61 15.29 -5.36 -19.31
N LEU A 62 14.96 -6.25 -20.25
CA LEU A 62 15.04 -5.98 -21.69
C LEU A 62 14.09 -4.85 -22.12
N ALA A 63 12.87 -4.81 -21.56
CA ALA A 63 11.92 -3.74 -21.88
C ALA A 63 12.35 -2.39 -21.29
N LEU A 64 12.92 -2.37 -20.08
CA LEU A 64 13.47 -1.16 -19.48
C LEU A 64 14.66 -0.62 -20.28
N GLU A 65 15.54 -1.51 -20.77
CA GLU A 65 16.67 -1.13 -21.64
C GLU A 65 16.21 -0.63 -23.01
N ALA A 66 15.04 -1.07 -23.51
CA ALA A 66 14.44 -0.57 -24.73
C ALA A 66 13.94 0.89 -24.59
N LEU A 67 13.66 1.35 -23.37
CA LEU A 67 13.15 2.68 -23.06
C LEU A 67 14.28 3.72 -22.89
N PRO A 68 13.99 5.01 -23.12
CA PRO A 68 14.93 6.09 -22.81
C PRO A 68 15.17 6.21 -21.31
N THR A 69 16.43 6.43 -20.92
CA THR A 69 16.86 6.53 -19.51
C THR A 69 17.42 7.92 -19.21
N GLY A 70 16.54 8.88 -18.86
CA GLY A 70 16.93 10.25 -18.47
C GLY A 70 16.87 11.31 -19.58
N THR A 71 16.80 12.58 -19.20
CA THR A 71 16.42 13.74 -20.02
C THR A 71 17.49 14.30 -20.97
N SER A 72 18.59 13.58 -21.22
CA SER A 72 19.67 14.06 -22.11
C SER A 72 19.57 13.51 -23.53
N ALA A 73 19.83 14.37 -24.51
CA ALA A 73 19.44 14.27 -25.93
C ALA A 73 20.13 13.19 -26.79
N HIS A 74 20.73 12.16 -26.18
CA HIS A 74 21.53 11.14 -26.88
C HIS A 74 21.18 9.69 -26.50
N ARG A 75 19.98 9.47 -25.95
CA ARG A 75 19.48 8.12 -25.66
C ARG A 75 18.41 7.70 -26.67
N ARG A 76 18.10 6.40 -26.68
CA ARG A 76 17.10 5.78 -27.56
C ARG A 76 15.84 6.65 -27.65
N PRO A 77 15.19 6.69 -28.82
CA PRO A 77 13.88 7.32 -28.90
C PRO A 77 12.87 6.53 -28.08
N TYR A 78 11.90 7.24 -27.51
CA TYR A 78 10.72 6.59 -26.95
C TYR A 78 9.93 5.90 -28.08
N LEU A 79 9.61 4.62 -27.89
CA LEU A 79 8.80 3.81 -28.80
C LEU A 79 7.67 3.15 -28.01
N PHE A 80 6.47 3.15 -28.57
CA PHE A 80 5.30 2.54 -27.94
C PHE A 80 5.49 1.03 -27.72
N GLU A 81 6.21 0.36 -28.63
CA GLU A 81 6.53 -1.07 -28.57
C GLU A 81 7.35 -1.41 -27.31
N ALA A 82 8.27 -0.54 -26.92
CA ALA A 82 9.09 -0.72 -25.73
C ALA A 82 8.26 -0.61 -24.44
N GLU A 83 7.35 0.37 -24.38
CA GLU A 83 6.43 0.50 -23.24
C GLU A 83 5.42 -0.65 -23.18
N ALA A 84 4.86 -1.03 -24.33
CA ALA A 84 3.95 -2.18 -24.41
C ALA A 84 4.64 -3.48 -23.99
N ALA A 85 5.92 -3.68 -24.38
CA ALA A 85 6.71 -4.82 -23.92
C ALA A 85 6.91 -4.80 -22.40
N LEU A 86 7.19 -3.63 -21.81
CA LEU A 86 7.32 -3.48 -20.36
C LEU A 86 6.01 -3.84 -19.63
N TYR A 87 4.87 -3.31 -20.07
CA TYR A 87 3.59 -3.64 -19.45
C TYR A 87 3.28 -5.13 -19.53
N LYS A 88 3.53 -5.76 -20.69
CA LYS A 88 3.34 -7.21 -20.85
C LYS A 88 4.24 -8.01 -19.93
N ALA A 89 5.52 -7.65 -19.83
CA ALA A 89 6.49 -8.33 -18.96
C ALA A 89 6.11 -8.19 -17.48
N LEU A 90 5.69 -7.00 -17.05
CA LEU A 90 5.21 -6.74 -15.69
C LEU A 90 3.91 -7.50 -15.38
N LEU A 91 2.97 -7.58 -16.33
CA LEU A 91 1.75 -8.36 -16.19
C LEU A 91 2.06 -9.86 -16.09
N ALA A 92 2.97 -10.36 -16.93
CA ALA A 92 3.41 -11.75 -16.87
C ALA A 92 4.17 -12.06 -15.57
N HIS A 93 4.91 -11.09 -15.02
CA HIS A 93 5.59 -11.22 -13.75
C HIS A 93 4.64 -11.23 -12.55
N ARG A 94 3.36 -10.86 -12.70
CA ARG A 94 2.39 -10.87 -11.58
C ARG A 94 2.28 -12.28 -10.99
N GLN A 95 2.92 -12.48 -9.84
CA GLN A 95 2.77 -13.68 -9.05
C GLN A 95 1.45 -13.58 -8.27
N THR A 96 0.40 -14.23 -8.78
CA THR A 96 -0.82 -14.45 -7.99
C THR A 96 -0.56 -15.60 -7.03
N ARG A 97 -0.50 -15.31 -5.74
CA ARG A 97 -0.49 -16.32 -4.67
C ARG A 97 -1.87 -16.39 -4.04
N ILE A 98 -2.36 -17.61 -3.85
CA ILE A 98 -3.63 -17.89 -3.18
C ILE A 98 -3.29 -18.49 -1.82
N PHE A 99 -3.79 -17.87 -0.76
CA PHE A 99 -3.65 -18.35 0.62
C PHE A 99 -4.95 -19.05 1.01
N PRO A 100 -5.00 -20.39 0.99
CA PRO A 100 -6.24 -21.15 1.18
C PRO A 100 -6.80 -20.98 2.61
N GLN A 101 -8.12 -20.99 2.74
CA GLN A 101 -8.84 -20.77 4.00
C GLN A 101 -10.01 -21.73 4.10
N ASP A 102 -10.36 -22.12 5.32
CA ASP A 102 -11.42 -23.10 5.57
C ASP A 102 -12.83 -22.46 5.58
N ALA A 103 -12.92 -21.13 5.62
CA ALA A 103 -14.16 -20.36 5.52
C ALA A 103 -13.92 -18.98 4.87
N GLY A 104 -14.97 -18.15 4.81
CA GLY A 104 -14.88 -16.80 4.26
C GLY A 104 -13.88 -15.92 5.02
N VAL A 105 -13.01 -15.24 4.29
CA VAL A 105 -12.05 -14.26 4.81
C VAL A 105 -12.78 -12.97 5.15
N THR A 106 -12.60 -12.49 6.37
CA THR A 106 -13.18 -11.23 6.87
C THR A 106 -12.22 -10.06 6.71
N HIS A 107 -10.91 -10.32 6.83
CA HIS A 107 -9.86 -9.31 6.70
C HIS A 107 -8.54 -9.92 6.23
N ALA A 108 -7.71 -9.11 5.59
CA ALA A 108 -6.33 -9.42 5.27
C ALA A 108 -5.47 -8.17 5.38
N ALA A 109 -4.28 -8.30 5.97
CA ALA A 109 -3.33 -7.21 6.12
C ALA A 109 -1.89 -7.69 5.94
N PHE A 110 -1.08 -6.92 5.22
CA PHE A 110 0.36 -7.12 5.17
C PHE A 110 1.01 -6.61 6.45
N ASN A 111 2.16 -7.18 6.82
CA ASN A 111 3.08 -6.50 7.72
C ASN A 111 3.79 -5.34 7.00
N ARG A 112 4.57 -4.54 7.74
CA ARG A 112 5.25 -3.34 7.24
C ARG A 112 6.17 -3.61 6.04
N THR A 113 6.84 -4.76 6.02
CA THR A 113 7.81 -5.18 5.01
C THR A 113 7.17 -5.87 3.80
N GLY A 114 5.93 -6.32 3.91
CA GLY A 114 5.19 -7.00 2.84
C GLY A 114 5.57 -8.46 2.62
N ASP A 115 6.46 -9.01 3.43
CA ASP A 115 6.91 -10.41 3.38
C ASP A 115 5.95 -11.35 4.13
N ARG A 116 5.06 -10.83 4.98
CA ARG A 116 4.02 -11.61 5.65
C ARG A 116 2.63 -11.00 5.51
N ILE A 117 1.62 -11.86 5.46
CA ILE A 117 0.20 -11.47 5.51
C ILE A 117 -0.44 -12.12 6.73
N VAL A 118 -1.34 -11.41 7.38
CA VAL A 118 -2.29 -11.99 8.33
C VAL A 118 -3.68 -11.95 7.72
N THR A 119 -4.42 -13.04 7.86
CA THR A 119 -5.81 -13.18 7.42
C THR A 119 -6.68 -13.55 8.60
N SER A 120 -7.89 -13.00 8.69
CA SER A 120 -8.93 -13.44 9.63
C SER A 120 -10.11 -14.06 8.91
N SER A 121 -10.80 -14.98 9.59
CA SER A 121 -11.83 -15.81 8.96
C SER A 121 -13.04 -16.04 9.86
N TYR A 122 -14.17 -16.34 9.22
CA TYR A 122 -15.38 -16.83 9.89
C TYR A 122 -15.18 -18.18 10.60
N ASP A 123 -14.09 -18.91 10.30
CA ASP A 123 -13.70 -20.16 10.98
C ASP A 123 -13.19 -19.97 12.42
N LYS A 124 -13.24 -18.73 12.94
CA LYS A 124 -12.79 -18.32 14.29
C LYS A 124 -11.28 -18.33 14.46
N THR A 125 -10.53 -18.38 13.37
CA THR A 125 -9.07 -18.30 13.38
C THR A 125 -8.58 -17.07 12.63
N ALA A 126 -7.35 -16.68 12.96
CA ALA A 126 -6.52 -15.91 12.06
C ALA A 126 -5.28 -16.73 11.69
N ARG A 127 -4.71 -16.48 10.51
CA ARG A 127 -3.55 -17.22 9.99
C ARG A 127 -2.49 -16.25 9.51
N ILE A 128 -1.23 -16.60 9.72
CA ILE A 128 -0.08 -15.83 9.27
C ILE A 128 0.60 -16.59 8.14
N TRP A 129 0.86 -15.88 7.05
CA TRP A 129 1.39 -16.43 5.82
C TRP A 129 2.72 -15.79 5.48
N ASP A 130 3.66 -16.61 5.03
CA ASP A 130 4.87 -16.15 4.36
C ASP A 130 4.56 -15.90 2.88
N VAL A 131 4.75 -14.65 2.44
CA VAL A 131 4.42 -14.21 1.08
C VAL A 131 5.39 -14.80 0.05
N PRO A 132 6.72 -14.82 0.24
CA PRO A 132 7.64 -15.40 -0.74
C PRO A 132 7.41 -16.89 -1.02
N ASN A 133 7.11 -17.68 0.01
CA ASN A 133 6.95 -19.13 -0.11
C ASN A 133 5.48 -19.54 -0.28
N GLY A 134 4.52 -18.65 0.02
CA GLY A 134 3.10 -18.97 -0.03
C GLY A 134 2.68 -19.98 1.05
N THR A 135 3.40 -20.03 2.16
CA THR A 135 3.21 -21.04 3.21
C THR A 135 2.54 -20.46 4.45
N GLU A 136 1.70 -21.26 5.10
CA GLU A 136 1.17 -20.94 6.43
C GLU A 136 2.28 -21.10 7.46
N THR A 137 2.51 -20.06 8.27
CA THR A 137 3.55 -20.05 9.32
C THR A 137 2.97 -20.19 10.72
N ALA A 138 1.73 -19.73 10.94
CA ALA A 138 1.04 -19.87 12.22
C ALA A 138 -0.48 -19.82 12.07
N VAL A 139 -1.18 -20.56 12.94
CA VAL A 139 -2.63 -20.49 13.11
C VAL A 139 -2.95 -19.96 14.50
N LEU A 140 -3.62 -18.81 14.56
CA LEU A 140 -4.01 -18.12 15.78
C LEU A 140 -5.39 -18.64 16.21
N LYS A 141 -5.38 -19.70 17.04
CA LYS A 141 -6.59 -20.36 17.56
C LYS A 141 -6.89 -19.92 18.99
N GLY A 142 -8.16 -19.62 19.28
CA GLY A 142 -8.62 -19.34 20.65
C GLY A 142 -9.93 -18.57 20.74
N HIS A 143 -10.26 -17.80 19.70
CA HIS A 143 -11.54 -17.10 19.61
C HIS A 143 -12.73 -18.08 19.55
N GLN A 144 -13.84 -17.67 20.15
CA GLN A 144 -15.08 -18.45 20.20
C GLN A 144 -16.12 -17.99 19.16
N GLY A 145 -15.87 -16.85 18.53
CA GLY A 145 -16.66 -16.29 17.43
C GLY A 145 -15.80 -15.97 16.22
N ALA A 146 -16.44 -15.57 15.12
CA ALA A 146 -15.76 -15.16 13.89
C ALA A 146 -14.76 -14.04 14.18
N VAL A 147 -13.54 -14.16 13.65
CA VAL A 147 -12.52 -13.10 13.75
C VAL A 147 -12.85 -12.08 12.68
N GLU A 148 -13.10 -10.84 13.07
CA GLU A 148 -13.53 -9.76 12.17
C GLU A 148 -12.35 -9.00 11.57
N ARG A 149 -11.25 -8.89 12.32
CA ARG A 149 -10.04 -8.20 11.88
C ARG A 149 -8.80 -8.80 12.54
N ALA A 150 -7.71 -8.79 11.80
CA ALA A 150 -6.37 -9.10 12.27
C ALA A 150 -5.36 -8.12 11.68
N GLU A 151 -4.39 -7.65 12.48
CA GLU A 151 -3.37 -6.70 12.06
C GLU A 151 -2.03 -6.97 12.77
N PHE A 152 -0.91 -6.72 12.09
CA PHE A 152 0.41 -6.78 12.71
C PHE A 152 0.67 -5.54 13.58
N SER A 153 1.51 -5.70 14.60
CA SER A 153 2.15 -4.56 15.24
C SER A 153 3.12 -3.86 14.26
N PRO A 154 3.47 -2.58 14.49
CA PRO A 154 4.35 -1.82 13.58
C PRO A 154 5.72 -2.45 13.35
N ASP A 155 6.25 -3.17 14.34
CA ASP A 155 7.49 -3.94 14.30
C ASP A 155 7.33 -5.36 13.71
N GLY A 156 6.09 -5.78 13.44
CA GLY A 156 5.76 -7.11 12.91
C GLY A 156 5.98 -8.27 13.87
N SER A 157 6.26 -8.01 15.16
CA SER A 157 6.55 -9.05 16.15
C SER A 157 5.29 -9.69 16.75
N ARG A 158 4.16 -8.96 16.71
CA ARG A 158 2.87 -9.37 17.26
C ARG A 158 1.75 -9.20 16.25
N VAL A 159 0.66 -9.90 16.50
CA VAL A 159 -0.62 -9.71 15.81
C VAL A 159 -1.68 -9.38 16.84
N ILE A 160 -2.58 -8.45 16.51
CA ILE A 160 -3.83 -8.24 17.24
C ILE A 160 -4.97 -8.80 16.41
N THR A 161 -5.84 -9.58 17.05
CA THR A 161 -7.11 -10.05 16.46
C THR A 161 -8.27 -9.53 17.27
N VAL A 162 -9.43 -9.39 16.64
CA VAL A 162 -10.67 -9.02 17.31
C VAL A 162 -11.84 -9.80 16.71
N ALA A 163 -12.76 -10.28 17.55
CA ALA A 163 -13.77 -11.24 17.14
C ALA A 163 -15.15 -10.98 17.76
N ARG A 164 -16.19 -11.58 17.17
CA ARG A 164 -17.58 -11.53 17.68
C ARG A 164 -17.79 -12.15 19.06
N ASP A 165 -16.76 -12.77 19.66
CA ASP A 165 -16.80 -13.19 21.06
C ASP A 165 -16.59 -12.03 22.05
N GLY A 166 -16.46 -10.79 21.55
CA GLY A 166 -16.32 -9.59 22.37
C GLY A 166 -14.92 -9.41 22.94
N THR A 167 -13.95 -10.18 22.46
CA THR A 167 -12.55 -10.12 22.89
C THR A 167 -11.64 -9.64 21.76
N ALA A 168 -10.58 -8.93 22.14
CA ALA A 168 -9.39 -8.78 21.31
C ALA A 168 -8.25 -9.62 21.90
N ARG A 169 -7.36 -10.14 21.07
CA ARG A 169 -6.26 -11.01 21.53
C ARG A 169 -4.95 -10.60 20.87
N ILE A 170 -3.89 -10.53 21.67
CA ILE A 170 -2.52 -10.27 21.19
C ILE A 170 -1.79 -11.60 21.09
N TRP A 171 -1.12 -11.81 19.96
CA TRP A 171 -0.40 -13.04 19.63
C TRP A 171 1.05 -12.74 19.31
N ASN A 172 1.94 -13.69 19.57
CA ASN A 172 3.27 -13.70 19.00
C ASN A 172 3.18 -14.06 17.51
N ALA A 173 3.72 -13.21 16.64
CA ALA A 173 3.59 -13.38 15.19
C ALA A 173 4.45 -14.52 14.61
N THR A 174 5.41 -15.04 15.37
CA THR A 174 6.31 -16.11 14.95
C THR A 174 5.84 -17.47 15.48
N SER A 175 5.52 -17.56 16.77
CA SER A 175 5.09 -18.83 17.38
C SER A 175 3.58 -19.09 17.25
N GLY A 176 2.78 -18.06 16.99
CA GLY A 176 1.32 -18.15 17.04
C GLY A 176 0.75 -18.25 18.46
N GLU A 177 1.59 -18.10 19.49
CA GLU A 177 1.16 -18.16 20.89
C GLU A 177 0.31 -16.95 21.26
N GLN A 178 -0.76 -17.19 22.01
CA GLN A 178 -1.57 -16.12 22.60
C GLN A 178 -0.85 -15.51 23.80
N LEU A 179 -0.56 -14.22 23.72
CA LEU A 179 0.08 -13.46 24.80
C LEU A 179 -0.96 -12.90 25.78
N PHE A 180 -2.00 -12.24 25.26
CA PHE A 180 -2.99 -11.53 26.08
C PHE A 180 -4.40 -11.62 25.52
N VAL A 181 -5.39 -11.60 26.41
CA VAL A 181 -6.81 -11.43 26.08
C VAL A 181 -7.29 -10.09 26.64
N LEU A 182 -7.79 -9.22 25.78
CA LEU A 182 -8.29 -7.89 26.09
C LEU A 182 -9.81 -7.92 26.04
N GLN A 183 -10.45 -7.68 27.18
CA GLN A 183 -11.91 -7.74 27.34
C GLN A 183 -12.40 -6.81 28.45
N PRO A 184 -13.62 -6.25 28.36
CA PRO A 184 -14.55 -6.36 27.22
C PRO A 184 -14.17 -5.44 26.06
N VAL A 185 -14.57 -5.81 24.83
CA VAL A 185 -14.53 -4.93 23.64
C VAL A 185 -15.93 -4.59 23.12
N GLY A 186 -16.93 -5.45 23.36
CA GLY A 186 -18.31 -5.23 22.92
C GLY A 186 -18.61 -5.78 21.51
N ASN A 187 -19.74 -5.36 20.94
CA ASN A 187 -20.17 -5.77 19.59
C ASN A 187 -19.49 -4.92 18.50
N PHE A 188 -19.43 -5.42 17.25
CA PHE A 188 -18.73 -4.78 16.12
C PHE A 188 -17.33 -4.27 16.48
N PRO A 189 -16.46 -5.16 16.99
CA PRO A 189 -15.30 -4.74 17.75
C PRO A 189 -14.14 -4.31 16.85
N THR A 190 -13.36 -3.35 17.35
CA THR A 190 -12.11 -2.85 16.77
C THR A 190 -10.97 -3.08 17.74
N ALA A 191 -9.81 -3.47 17.23
CA ALA A 191 -8.57 -3.47 17.97
C ALA A 191 -7.42 -3.06 17.03
N ILE A 192 -6.64 -2.05 17.42
CA ILE A 192 -5.52 -1.53 16.63
C ILE A 192 -4.33 -1.21 17.54
N PHE A 193 -3.11 -1.35 17.02
CA PHE A 193 -1.90 -0.89 17.72
C PHE A 193 -1.76 0.63 17.60
N SER A 194 -1.13 1.24 18.60
CA SER A 194 -0.60 2.60 18.46
C SER A 194 0.54 2.62 17.43
N PRO A 195 0.87 3.77 16.81
CA PRO A 195 1.93 3.87 15.80
C PRO A 195 3.31 3.38 16.27
N ASN A 196 3.59 3.48 17.57
CA ASN A 196 4.82 2.96 18.19
C ASN A 196 4.71 1.50 18.67
N GLY A 197 3.54 0.86 18.54
CA GLY A 197 3.30 -0.52 18.95
C GLY A 197 3.19 -0.78 20.46
N ASN A 198 3.34 0.25 21.30
CA ASN A 198 3.38 0.06 22.76
C ASN A 198 1.99 -0.02 23.40
N ARG A 199 0.95 0.46 22.71
CA ARG A 199 -0.43 0.43 23.19
C ARG A 199 -1.35 -0.24 22.17
N VAL A 200 -2.48 -0.73 22.67
CA VAL A 200 -3.62 -1.18 21.84
C VAL A 200 -4.83 -0.34 22.20
N LEU A 201 -5.58 0.10 21.19
CA LEU A 201 -6.90 0.70 21.36
C LEU A 201 -7.96 -0.33 20.98
N THR A 202 -8.89 -0.58 21.89
CA THR A 202 -10.08 -1.38 21.62
C THR A 202 -11.33 -0.53 21.75
N ALA A 203 -12.29 -0.75 20.86
CA ALA A 203 -13.60 -0.10 20.92
C ALA A 203 -14.67 -1.01 20.29
N GLY A 204 -15.90 -0.88 20.75
CA GLY A 204 -17.04 -1.60 20.20
C GLY A 204 -18.34 -1.12 20.83
N GLU A 205 -19.44 -1.52 20.21
CA GLU A 205 -20.78 -1.24 20.71
C GLU A 205 -20.98 -1.80 22.12
N ASN A 206 -21.62 -1.02 22.98
CA ASN A 206 -21.93 -1.36 24.38
C ASN A 206 -20.70 -1.57 25.28
N SER A 207 -19.52 -1.14 24.84
CA SER A 207 -18.30 -1.12 25.64
C SER A 207 -17.63 0.25 25.57
N ASP A 208 -16.85 0.56 26.59
CA ASP A 208 -15.99 1.74 26.59
C ASP A 208 -14.84 1.55 25.60
N ALA A 209 -14.32 2.66 25.05
CA ALA A 209 -13.07 2.65 24.33
C ALA A 209 -11.92 2.55 25.35
N SER A 210 -11.12 1.50 25.26
CA SER A 210 -10.05 1.19 26.22
C SER A 210 -8.68 1.22 25.56
N LEU A 211 -7.72 1.85 26.23
CA LEU A 211 -6.30 1.72 25.92
C LEU A 211 -5.64 0.69 26.81
N TRP A 212 -4.82 -0.15 26.21
CA TRP A 212 -4.10 -1.24 26.86
C TRP A 212 -2.62 -1.08 26.63
N ASP A 213 -1.83 -1.46 27.62
CA ASP A 213 -0.39 -1.66 27.46
C ASP A 213 -0.18 -2.97 26.69
N ALA A 214 0.49 -2.88 25.54
CA ALA A 214 0.60 -4.00 24.62
C ALA A 214 1.62 -5.06 25.09
N GLN A 215 2.52 -4.71 26.01
CA GLN A 215 3.52 -5.64 26.54
C GLN A 215 3.03 -6.43 27.75
N THR A 216 2.05 -5.90 28.47
CA THR A 216 1.54 -6.50 29.71
C THR A 216 0.07 -6.92 29.62
N GLY A 217 -0.66 -6.49 28.58
CA GLY A 217 -2.09 -6.72 28.43
C GLY A 217 -2.95 -5.97 29.45
N ARG A 218 -2.37 -5.03 30.22
CA ARG A 218 -3.10 -4.29 31.26
C ARG A 218 -3.84 -3.11 30.67
N LYS A 219 -5.07 -2.89 31.12
CA LYS A 219 -5.83 -1.67 30.78
C LYS A 219 -5.17 -0.46 31.43
N VAL A 220 -4.87 0.55 30.63
CA VAL A 220 -4.24 1.83 31.06
C VAL A 220 -5.31 2.90 31.26
N LEU A 221 -6.26 2.98 30.33
CA LEU A 221 -7.29 4.01 30.30
C LEU A 221 -8.58 3.44 29.72
N SER A 222 -9.72 3.95 30.19
CA SER A 222 -11.04 3.73 29.61
C SER A 222 -11.74 5.09 29.48
N VAL A 223 -12.37 5.35 28.35
CA VAL A 223 -13.21 6.55 28.15
C VAL A 223 -14.60 6.11 27.70
N ASP A 224 -15.62 6.86 28.12
CA ASP A 224 -17.00 6.65 27.64
C ASP A 224 -17.09 7.02 26.15
N GLY A 225 -16.71 6.04 25.36
CA GLY A 225 -16.75 6.07 23.92
C GLY A 225 -17.77 5.09 23.39
N ARG A 226 -18.90 4.86 24.10
CA ARG A 226 -20.04 3.96 23.74
C ARG A 226 -20.73 4.36 22.41
N GLY A 227 -19.93 4.48 21.37
CA GLY A 227 -20.27 4.83 20.03
C GLY A 227 -20.19 3.59 19.15
N ASN A 228 -21.11 3.53 18.19
CA ASN A 228 -21.41 2.31 17.43
C ASN A 228 -20.36 1.94 16.35
N CYS A 229 -19.07 2.25 16.56
CA CYS A 229 -18.16 2.47 15.42
C CYS A 229 -16.66 2.22 15.68
N LEU A 230 -15.91 2.09 14.58
CA LEU A 230 -14.46 1.86 14.57
C LEU A 230 -13.68 3.06 15.15
N ALA A 231 -12.57 2.77 15.85
CA ALA A 231 -11.68 3.76 16.44
C ALA A 231 -10.31 3.82 15.71
N GLY A 232 -9.62 4.95 15.82
CA GLY A 232 -8.33 5.20 15.14
C GLY A 232 -7.36 6.02 15.99
N PHE A 233 -6.06 5.74 15.87
CA PHE A 233 -5.01 6.58 16.47
C PHE A 233 -4.60 7.73 15.53
N SER A 234 -4.21 8.86 16.12
CA SER A 234 -3.41 9.85 15.40
C SER A 234 -2.03 9.28 15.06
N PRO A 235 -1.36 9.74 13.99
CA PRO A 235 -0.07 9.18 13.57
C PRO A 235 1.06 9.34 14.60
N ASP A 236 0.97 10.34 15.47
CA ASP A 236 1.89 10.55 16.59
C ASP A 236 1.54 9.71 17.84
N GLY A 237 0.40 9.03 17.84
CA GLY A 237 -0.11 8.20 18.94
C GLY A 237 -0.55 8.99 20.18
N ARG A 238 -0.55 10.33 20.14
CA ARG A 238 -0.91 11.18 21.29
C ARG A 238 -2.42 11.34 21.46
N SER A 239 -3.19 11.07 20.42
CA SER A 239 -4.64 11.15 20.44
C SER A 239 -5.26 9.92 19.78
N PHE A 240 -6.51 9.67 20.10
CA PHE A 240 -7.32 8.69 19.37
C PHE A 240 -8.73 9.24 19.13
N ALA A 241 -9.35 8.78 18.05
CA ALA A 241 -10.70 9.15 17.69
C ALA A 241 -11.65 7.97 17.88
N THR A 242 -12.84 8.26 18.40
CA THR A 242 -13.96 7.33 18.45
C THR A 242 -15.16 7.96 17.73
N ALA A 243 -15.88 7.16 16.95
CA ALA A 243 -17.09 7.60 16.28
C ALA A 243 -18.31 7.29 17.16
N ARG A 244 -19.18 8.28 17.33
CA ARG A 244 -20.34 8.25 18.21
C ARG A 244 -21.63 8.47 17.41
N GLY A 245 -22.35 7.38 17.21
CA GLY A 245 -23.51 7.30 16.32
C GLY A 245 -24.73 8.09 16.80
N ASP A 246 -25.07 7.95 18.08
CA ASP A 246 -26.19 8.60 18.76
C ASP A 246 -26.10 10.14 18.75
N TYR A 247 -24.89 10.69 18.73
CA TYR A 247 -24.65 12.13 18.67
C TYR A 247 -24.20 12.64 17.31
N HIS A 248 -24.17 11.80 16.27
CA HIS A 248 -23.57 12.12 14.96
C HIS A 248 -22.25 12.87 15.12
N ALA A 249 -21.33 12.32 15.92
CA ALA A 249 -20.11 13.01 16.29
C ALA A 249 -18.89 12.09 16.24
N VAL A 250 -17.73 12.69 16.01
CA VAL A 250 -16.43 12.05 16.24
C VAL A 250 -15.77 12.73 17.41
N LEU A 251 -15.39 11.95 18.41
CA LEU A 251 -14.76 12.41 19.64
C LEU A 251 -13.26 12.14 19.54
N ILE A 252 -12.45 13.17 19.77
CA ILE A 252 -10.99 13.08 19.80
C ILE A 252 -10.54 13.20 21.25
N TRP A 253 -9.84 12.18 21.71
CA TRP A 253 -9.38 12.02 23.08
C TRP A 253 -7.87 12.13 23.14
N ASN A 254 -7.38 12.65 24.26
CA ASN A 254 -5.97 12.57 24.62
C ASN A 254 -5.65 11.12 25.05
N ALA A 255 -4.60 10.53 24.47
CA ALA A 255 -4.22 9.14 24.77
C ALA A 255 -3.51 8.97 26.12
N GLU A 256 -2.99 10.04 26.71
CA GLU A 256 -2.26 10.02 27.98
C GLU A 256 -3.20 10.05 29.18
N ASP A 257 -4.16 10.98 29.20
CA ASP A 257 -5.05 11.22 30.34
C ASP A 257 -6.53 10.92 30.07
N GLY A 258 -6.88 10.60 28.82
CA GLY A 258 -8.25 10.29 28.41
C GLY A 258 -9.21 11.46 28.40
N LYS A 259 -8.71 12.70 28.50
CA LYS A 259 -9.58 13.87 28.37
C LYS A 259 -10.04 14.05 26.93
N LEU A 260 -11.29 14.47 26.78
CA LEU A 260 -11.85 14.85 25.49
C LEU A 260 -11.19 16.15 25.01
N ASN A 261 -10.40 16.07 23.94
CA ASN A 261 -9.75 17.21 23.32
C ASN A 261 -10.69 17.99 22.40
N ARG A 262 -11.51 17.27 21.61
CA ARG A 262 -12.36 17.88 20.59
C ARG A 262 -13.55 16.99 20.25
N THR A 263 -14.68 17.64 19.99
CA THR A 263 -15.87 17.02 19.38
C THR A 263 -16.05 17.57 17.96
N LEU A 264 -16.09 16.68 16.98
CA LEU A 264 -16.39 17.01 15.58
C LEU A 264 -17.82 16.58 15.27
N GLN A 265 -18.71 17.53 14.99
CA GLN A 265 -20.08 17.25 14.59
C GLN A 265 -20.11 16.83 13.12
N VAL A 266 -20.77 15.72 12.82
CA VAL A 266 -21.02 15.22 11.47
C VAL A 266 -22.52 15.17 11.19
N ARG A 267 -22.90 15.21 9.92
CA ARG A 267 -24.32 15.29 9.52
C ARG A 267 -25.03 13.95 9.47
N THR A 268 -24.27 12.87 9.52
CA THR A 268 -24.74 11.50 9.29
C THR A 268 -24.04 10.57 10.27
N TRP A 269 -24.48 9.33 10.34
CA TRP A 269 -23.91 8.35 11.27
C TRP A 269 -22.46 8.01 10.84
N PRO A 270 -21.44 8.43 11.61
CA PRO A 270 -20.06 8.10 11.28
C PRO A 270 -19.89 6.59 11.44
N TYR A 271 -19.28 5.89 10.48
CA TYR A 271 -19.08 4.44 10.52
C TYR A 271 -17.61 4.07 10.76
N SER A 272 -16.70 4.84 10.16
CA SER A 272 -15.25 4.67 10.35
C SER A 272 -14.54 6.00 10.39
N VAL A 273 -13.45 6.07 11.16
CA VAL A 273 -12.57 7.23 11.24
C VAL A 273 -11.14 6.83 10.89
N ALA A 274 -10.45 7.68 10.13
CA ALA A 274 -9.03 7.49 9.81
C ALA A 274 -8.32 8.84 9.82
N PHE A 275 -7.14 8.90 10.44
CA PHE A 275 -6.27 10.07 10.36
C PHE A 275 -5.43 10.01 9.07
N SER A 276 -5.14 11.15 8.48
CA SER A 276 -4.13 11.24 7.42
C SER A 276 -2.75 10.90 7.99
N PRO A 277 -1.80 10.39 7.17
CA PRO A 277 -0.48 9.99 7.67
C PRO A 277 0.32 11.12 8.33
N ASP A 278 0.09 12.37 7.91
CA ASP A 278 0.68 13.59 8.48
C ASP A 278 -0.10 14.14 9.68
N GLY A 279 -1.24 13.53 10.03
CA GLY A 279 -2.12 13.92 11.13
C GLY A 279 -2.93 15.19 10.87
N SER A 280 -2.81 15.82 9.70
CA SER A 280 -3.44 17.12 9.40
C SER A 280 -4.92 17.02 9.09
N ARG A 281 -5.43 15.84 8.75
CA ARG A 281 -6.81 15.59 8.32
C ARG A 281 -7.37 14.33 8.96
N ILE A 282 -8.70 14.28 9.02
CA ILE A 282 -9.45 13.10 9.43
C ILE A 282 -10.47 12.80 8.34
N LEU A 283 -10.46 11.57 7.83
CA LEU A 283 -11.49 11.04 6.97
C LEU A 283 -12.55 10.36 7.84
N ILE A 284 -13.81 10.74 7.63
CA ILE A 284 -14.95 10.14 8.31
C ILE A 284 -15.83 9.53 7.22
N ASN A 285 -15.87 8.20 7.18
CA ASN A 285 -16.85 7.52 6.34
C ASN A 285 -18.17 7.46 7.10
N SER A 286 -19.27 7.77 6.44
CA SER A 286 -20.59 7.78 7.07
C SER A 286 -21.57 6.94 6.27
N ARG A 287 -22.42 6.20 6.95
CA ARG A 287 -23.52 5.49 6.29
C ARG A 287 -24.63 6.52 6.05
N GLY A 288 -25.01 6.73 4.78
CA GLY A 288 -26.19 7.54 4.45
C GLY A 288 -27.46 6.95 5.08
N PRO A 289 -28.59 7.70 5.12
CA PRO A 289 -29.84 7.14 5.58
C PRO A 289 -30.16 5.91 4.73
N ILE A 290 -30.32 4.75 5.39
CA ILE A 290 -30.84 3.56 4.74
C ILE A 290 -32.33 3.86 4.54
N SER A 291 -32.69 4.28 3.34
CA SER A 291 -34.07 4.18 2.88
C SER A 291 -34.37 2.69 2.83
N TYR A 292 -35.01 2.13 3.86
CA TYR A 292 -35.71 0.87 3.70
C TYR A 292 -36.88 1.17 2.76
N PRO A 293 -36.92 0.64 1.52
CA PRO A 293 -38.20 0.59 0.83
C PRO A 293 -39.07 -0.33 1.68
N PHE A 294 -40.14 0.24 2.23
CA PHE A 294 -41.18 -0.50 2.91
C PHE A 294 -41.60 -1.71 2.05
N LEU A 295 -41.60 -2.90 2.68
CA LEU A 295 -42.50 -4.00 2.35
C LEU A 295 -43.44 -4.15 3.55
#